data_AF-A0A8S3XV38-F1
#
_entry.id   AF-A0A8S3XV38-F1
#
_cell.length_a   1.000
_cell.length_b   1.000
_cell.length_c   1.000
_cell.angle_alpha   90.00
_cell.angle_beta   90.00
_cell.angle_gamma   90.00
#
_symmetry.space_group_name_H-M   'P 1'
#
loop_
_entity.id
_entity.type
_entity.pdbx_description
1 polymer ?
#
loop_
_entity_poly.entity_id
_entity_poly.type
_entity_poly.pdbx_seq_one_letter_code
_entity_poly.pdbx_strand_id
1 'polypeptide(L)'
;MDKFIKRSVSLSGESNEEEKESMKKKPKIVHRKYDEREALMRKSMPDVLLRVLQEIIKIVNYIKSRPLNSRIFNALCHEMGADHQSLLFHTQVRWLSRGKVLSRIYELENETEMFLQSQGSDYEHLFKKEEWLAKLAYLTDIFAHLNELNRKMKGRNSNILTSSDKIESFRAKLELWISLATNGNNEMFPNVIAADIEQKVQALIVKHLKLLAEKMNFYFPKRDL
;
A
#
# COMPACT_ATOMS: atom_id res chain seq x y z
N MET A 1 51.33 -18.89 -18.65
CA MET A 1 50.32 -18.36 -17.72
C MET A 1 49.22 -17.53 -18.39
N ASP A 2 49.05 -17.59 -19.73
CA ASP A 2 48.19 -16.64 -20.46
C ASP A 2 47.05 -17.27 -21.29
N LYS A 3 46.72 -18.55 -21.03
CA LYS A 3 45.58 -19.24 -21.65
C LYS A 3 44.42 -19.53 -20.69
N PHE A 4 44.58 -19.27 -19.39
CA PHE A 4 43.51 -19.46 -18.40
C PHE A 4 42.70 -18.20 -18.09
N ILE A 5 43.20 -17.00 -18.41
CA ILE A 5 42.50 -15.73 -18.16
C ILE A 5 41.52 -15.35 -19.29
N LYS A 6 41.71 -15.89 -20.50
CA LYS A 6 40.78 -15.63 -21.63
C LYS A 6 39.46 -16.42 -21.57
N ARG A 7 39.35 -17.46 -20.74
CA ARG A 7 38.13 -18.30 -20.65
C ARG A 7 37.15 -17.83 -19.57
N SER A 8 37.61 -17.03 -18.61
CA SER A 8 36.78 -16.46 -17.53
C SER A 8 36.07 -15.16 -17.92
N VAL A 9 36.54 -14.45 -18.95
CA VAL A 9 35.90 -13.20 -19.44
C VAL A 9 34.72 -13.49 -20.38
N SER A 10 34.66 -14.65 -21.02
CA SER A 10 33.52 -15.05 -21.88
C SER A 10 32.30 -15.52 -21.09
N LEU A 11 32.48 -16.11 -19.91
CA LEU A 11 31.37 -16.64 -19.09
C LEU A 11 30.64 -15.57 -18.25
N SER A 12 31.23 -14.39 -18.03
CA SER A 12 30.60 -13.28 -17.29
C SER A 12 29.74 -12.36 -18.17
N GLY A 13 29.87 -12.45 -19.50
CA GLY A 13 29.03 -11.73 -20.46
C GLY A 13 27.71 -12.46 -20.72
N GLU A 14 27.77 -13.78 -20.86
CA GLU A 14 26.60 -14.64 -21.12
C GLU A 14 25.63 -14.68 -19.93
N SER A 15 26.12 -14.65 -18.69
CA SER A 15 25.24 -14.62 -17.50
C SER A 15 24.41 -13.33 -17.40
N ASN A 16 24.94 -12.20 -17.86
CA ASN A 16 24.22 -10.91 -17.87
C ASN A 16 23.26 -10.78 -19.05
N GLU A 17 23.54 -11.44 -20.18
CA GLU A 17 22.61 -11.51 -21.30
C GLU A 17 21.49 -12.52 -21.04
N GLU A 18 21.76 -13.69 -20.47
CA GLU A 18 20.73 -14.64 -20.03
C GLU A 18 19.85 -14.08 -18.90
N GLU A 19 20.40 -13.29 -17.98
CA GLU A 19 19.61 -12.63 -16.93
C GLU A 19 18.76 -11.49 -17.52
N LYS A 20 19.26 -10.73 -18.51
CA LYS A 20 18.48 -9.74 -19.29
C LYS A 20 17.43 -10.39 -20.21
N GLU A 21 17.72 -11.57 -20.76
CA GLU A 21 16.80 -12.41 -21.55
C GLU A 21 15.70 -13.00 -20.65
N SER A 22 16.05 -13.39 -19.42
CA SER A 22 15.10 -13.86 -18.38
C SER A 22 14.15 -12.75 -17.91
N MET A 23 14.62 -11.50 -17.87
CA MET A 23 13.78 -10.33 -17.60
C MET A 23 12.89 -9.95 -18.79
N LYS A 24 13.28 -10.27 -20.03
CA LYS A 24 12.46 -10.09 -21.25
C LYS A 24 11.39 -11.18 -21.44
N LYS A 25 11.50 -12.32 -20.75
CA LYS A 25 10.56 -13.46 -20.87
C LYS A 25 9.46 -13.51 -19.78
N LYS A 26 9.16 -12.40 -19.09
CA LYS A 26 7.92 -12.36 -18.28
C LYS A 26 6.70 -12.39 -19.21
N PRO A 27 5.76 -13.33 -19.06
CA PRO A 27 4.63 -13.45 -19.97
C PRO A 27 3.86 -12.12 -20.03
N LYS A 28 3.60 -11.58 -21.22
CA LYS A 28 2.86 -10.31 -21.45
C LYS A 28 1.54 -10.23 -20.65
N ILE A 29 0.92 -11.38 -20.38
CA ILE A 29 -0.32 -11.53 -19.61
C ILE A 29 -0.13 -11.16 -18.12
N VAL A 30 1.03 -11.46 -17.52
CA VAL A 30 1.32 -11.17 -16.11
C VAL A 30 1.58 -9.68 -15.90
N HIS A 31 2.23 -9.01 -16.86
CA HIS A 31 2.48 -7.57 -16.82
C HIS A 31 1.17 -6.77 -16.94
N ARG A 32 0.32 -7.13 -17.92
CA ARG A 32 -1.00 -6.50 -18.12
C ARG A 32 -1.90 -6.54 -16.88
N LYS A 33 -1.96 -7.68 -16.18
CA LYS A 33 -2.75 -7.82 -14.94
C LYS A 33 -2.20 -6.99 -13.78
N TYR A 34 -0.90 -6.68 -13.77
CA TYR A 34 -0.30 -5.82 -12.75
C TYR A 34 -0.67 -4.35 -12.98
N ASP A 35 -0.61 -3.91 -14.24
CA ASP A 35 -0.98 -2.53 -14.62
C ASP A 35 -2.47 -2.25 -14.40
N GLU A 36 -3.34 -3.22 -14.67
CA GLU A 36 -4.78 -3.14 -14.38
C GLU A 36 -5.06 -2.96 -12.88
N ARG A 37 -4.29 -3.60 -12.00
CA ARG A 37 -4.41 -3.46 -10.54
C ARG A 37 -3.90 -2.11 -10.04
N GLU A 38 -2.77 -1.63 -10.57
CA GLU A 38 -2.23 -0.31 -10.25
C GLU A 38 -3.18 0.79 -10.75
N ALA A 39 -3.77 0.61 -11.94
CA ALA A 39 -4.75 1.52 -12.50
C ALA A 39 -6.06 1.54 -11.70
N LEU A 40 -6.59 0.37 -11.31
CA LEU A 40 -7.75 0.25 -10.41
C LEU A 40 -7.55 1.14 -9.18
N MET A 41 -6.45 0.92 -8.47
CA MET A 41 -6.15 1.63 -7.23
C MET A 41 -5.96 3.13 -7.41
N ARG A 42 -5.31 3.55 -8.49
CA ARG A 42 -5.11 4.98 -8.75
C ARG A 42 -6.43 5.67 -9.14
N LYS A 43 -7.30 4.97 -9.87
CA LYS A 43 -8.52 5.54 -10.45
C LYS A 43 -9.75 5.41 -9.55
N SER A 44 -9.69 4.57 -8.51
CA SER A 44 -10.77 4.45 -7.53
C SER A 44 -10.65 5.41 -6.36
N MET A 45 -9.49 6.03 -6.16
CA MET A 45 -9.19 6.80 -4.95
C MET A 45 -9.71 8.26 -5.04
N PRO A 46 -10.58 8.70 -4.11
CA PRO A 46 -10.97 10.10 -4.00
C PRO A 46 -9.79 11.02 -3.70
N ASP A 47 -9.80 12.25 -4.24
CA ASP A 47 -8.72 13.23 -4.09
C ASP A 47 -8.38 13.54 -2.62
N VAL A 48 -9.39 13.56 -1.74
CA VAL A 48 -9.20 13.78 -0.30
C VAL A 48 -8.30 12.69 0.30
N LEU A 49 -8.53 11.43 -0.07
CA LEU A 49 -7.73 10.30 0.42
C LEU A 49 -6.36 10.22 -0.27
N LEU A 50 -6.28 10.62 -1.55
CA LEU A 50 -5.00 10.75 -2.24
C LEU A 50 -4.10 11.80 -1.60
N ARG A 51 -4.66 12.92 -1.12
CA ARG A 51 -3.90 13.93 -0.39
C ARG A 51 -3.28 13.38 0.89
N VAL A 52 -4.05 12.68 1.72
CA VAL A 52 -3.52 12.01 2.93
C VAL A 52 -2.39 11.04 2.57
N LEU A 53 -2.58 10.20 1.55
CA LEU A 53 -1.54 9.29 1.09
C LEU A 53 -0.26 10.01 0.64
N GLN A 54 -0.39 11.15 -0.05
CA GLN A 54 0.75 11.95 -0.49
C GLN A 54 1.47 12.63 0.68
N GLU A 55 0.73 13.13 1.67
CA GLU A 55 1.28 13.72 2.89
C GLU A 55 2.09 12.68 3.69
N ILE A 56 1.55 11.47 3.87
CA ILE A 56 2.26 10.35 4.50
C ILE A 56 3.58 10.05 3.80
N ILE A 57 3.58 10.00 2.46
CA ILE A 57 4.80 9.75 1.68
C ILE A 57 5.82 10.87 1.91
N LYS A 58 5.38 12.14 1.97
CA LYS A 58 6.26 13.27 2.26
C LYS A 58 6.86 13.18 3.66
N ILE A 59 6.06 12.81 4.67
CA ILE A 59 6.51 12.59 6.06
C ILE A 59 7.55 11.48 6.12
N VAL A 60 7.26 10.32 5.53
CA VAL A 60 8.20 9.17 5.50
C VAL A 60 9.49 9.56 4.79
N ASN A 61 9.40 10.24 3.65
CA ASN A 61 10.58 10.70 2.92
C ASN A 61 11.37 11.73 3.74
N TYR A 62 10.71 12.63 4.46
CA TYR A 62 11.37 13.60 5.34
C TYR A 62 12.20 12.89 6.43
N ILE A 63 11.61 11.92 7.12
CA ILE A 63 12.28 11.12 8.16
C ILE A 63 13.43 10.29 7.59
N LYS A 64 13.23 9.71 6.39
CA LYS A 64 14.20 8.78 5.79
C LYS A 64 15.27 9.46 4.93
N SER A 65 15.07 10.70 4.49
CA SER A 65 15.98 11.41 3.59
C SER A 65 17.36 11.67 4.20
N ARG A 66 17.42 11.83 5.53
CA ARG A 66 18.65 12.09 6.27
C ARG A 66 18.94 10.93 7.24
N PRO A 67 20.14 10.34 7.22
CA PRO A 67 20.52 9.28 8.16
C PRO A 67 20.35 9.68 9.63
N LEU A 68 20.62 10.95 9.96
CA LEU A 68 20.42 11.47 11.31
C LEU A 68 18.94 11.44 11.72
N ASN A 69 18.03 11.91 10.87
CA ASN A 69 16.58 11.87 11.13
C ASN A 69 16.11 10.43 11.38
N SER A 70 16.59 9.48 10.57
CA SER A 70 16.26 8.06 10.76
C SER A 70 16.78 7.50 12.09
N ARG A 71 17.98 7.91 12.53
CA ARG A 71 18.54 7.50 13.82
C ARG A 71 17.78 8.11 15.00
N ILE A 72 17.44 9.41 14.93
CA ILE A 72 16.66 10.09 15.97
C ILE A 72 15.27 9.48 16.07
N PHE A 73 14.59 9.28 14.94
CA PHE A 73 13.27 8.63 14.92
C PHE A 73 13.33 7.21 15.50
N ASN A 74 14.37 6.44 15.17
CA ASN A 74 14.55 5.09 15.72
C ASN A 74 14.77 5.10 17.23
N ALA A 75 15.61 6.01 17.74
CA ALA A 75 15.82 6.17 19.18
C ALA A 75 14.51 6.57 19.89
N LEU A 76 13.76 7.51 19.31
CA LEU A 76 12.46 7.93 19.84
C LEU A 76 11.47 6.74 19.91
N CYS A 77 11.34 5.96 18.83
CA CYS A 77 10.48 4.78 18.82
C CYS A 77 10.90 3.76 19.90
N HIS A 78 12.20 3.56 20.09
CA HIS A 78 12.72 2.67 21.14
C HIS A 78 12.38 3.20 22.54
N GLU A 79 12.58 4.49 22.80
CA GLU A 79 12.28 5.13 24.09
C GLU A 79 10.79 5.10 24.43
N MET A 80 9.92 5.24 23.42
CA MET A 80 8.47 5.15 23.59
C MET A 80 7.93 3.72 23.68
N GLY A 81 8.80 2.71 23.56
CA GLY A 81 8.42 1.30 23.65
C GLY A 81 7.66 0.78 22.44
N ALA A 82 7.82 1.41 21.27
CA ALA A 82 7.13 1.01 20.06
C ALA A 82 7.61 -0.36 19.56
N ASP A 83 6.67 -1.20 19.11
CA ASP A 83 6.96 -2.51 18.50
C ASP A 83 7.86 -2.38 17.27
N HIS A 84 7.72 -1.27 16.54
CA HIS A 84 8.47 -0.99 15.34
C HIS A 84 9.38 0.23 15.50
N GLN A 85 10.69 0.01 15.41
CA GLN A 85 11.64 1.10 15.64
C GLN A 85 12.04 1.84 14.35
N SER A 86 11.44 1.54 13.20
CA SER A 86 11.81 2.22 11.95
C SER A 86 10.70 2.23 10.91
N LEU A 87 10.72 3.27 10.09
CA LEU A 87 9.89 3.36 8.89
C LEU A 87 10.53 2.61 7.72
N LEU A 88 9.67 1.97 6.93
CA LEU A 88 10.04 1.30 5.69
C LEU A 88 10.41 2.36 4.63
N PHE A 89 11.58 2.22 4.01
CA PHE A 89 11.93 3.05 2.87
C PHE A 89 11.12 2.63 1.63
N HIS A 90 10.65 3.59 0.85
CA HIS A 90 9.97 3.28 -0.39
C HIS A 90 10.98 2.79 -1.45
N THR A 91 11.09 1.48 -1.62
CA THR A 91 11.65 0.89 -2.84
C THR A 91 10.49 0.49 -3.77
N GLN A 92 10.70 0.67 -5.07
CA GLN A 92 9.66 0.72 -6.10
C GLN A 92 8.90 -0.61 -6.26
N VAL A 93 7.77 -0.76 -5.54
CA VAL A 93 6.60 -1.56 -5.96
C VAL A 93 5.35 -0.76 -5.54
N ARG A 94 4.85 0.04 -6.48
CA ARG A 94 4.34 1.39 -6.22
C ARG A 94 3.13 1.52 -5.27
N TRP A 95 2.27 0.51 -5.14
CA TRP A 95 1.08 0.55 -4.24
C TRP A 95 1.12 -0.46 -3.09
N LEU A 96 1.75 -1.62 -3.29
CA LEU A 96 1.85 -2.65 -2.24
C LEU A 96 2.78 -2.22 -1.11
N SER A 97 3.86 -1.51 -1.44
CA SER A 97 4.73 -0.90 -0.43
C SER A 97 4.02 0.22 0.33
N ARG A 98 3.06 0.90 -0.30
CA ARG A 98 2.29 1.98 0.35
C ARG A 98 1.40 1.45 1.46
N GLY A 99 0.75 0.30 1.29
CA GLY A 99 -0.07 -0.26 2.36
C GLY A 99 0.75 -0.61 3.61
N LYS A 100 1.96 -1.18 3.44
CA LYS A 100 2.85 -1.44 4.59
C LYS A 100 3.35 -0.16 5.26
N VAL A 101 3.61 0.89 4.47
CA VAL A 101 4.01 2.19 4.99
C VAL A 101 2.88 2.86 5.76
N LEU A 102 1.63 2.78 5.26
CA LEU A 102 0.45 3.28 5.95
C LEU A 102 0.29 2.58 7.32
N SER A 103 0.30 1.24 7.35
CA SER A 103 0.24 0.49 8.61
C SER A 103 1.33 0.92 9.58
N ARG A 104 2.57 1.02 9.11
CA ARG A 104 3.69 1.42 9.97
C ARG A 104 3.58 2.84 10.50
N ILE A 105 3.06 3.79 9.72
CA ILE A 105 2.87 5.16 10.17
C ILE A 105 1.71 5.26 11.15
N TYR A 106 0.63 4.52 10.91
CA TYR A 106 -0.50 4.47 11.83
C TYR A 106 -0.11 3.86 13.19
N GLU A 107 0.65 2.77 13.17
CA GLU A 107 1.22 2.15 14.39
C GLU A 107 2.18 3.07 15.16
N LEU A 108 2.86 3.98 14.45
CA LEU A 108 3.85 4.90 15.00
C LEU A 108 3.35 6.35 15.01
N GLU A 109 2.04 6.55 15.13
CA GLU A 109 1.45 7.89 14.99
C GLU A 109 1.97 8.86 16.07
N ASN A 110 2.14 8.38 17.30
CA ASN A 110 2.61 9.19 18.43
C ASN A 110 4.10 9.55 18.28
N GLU A 111 4.93 8.57 17.91
CA GLU A 111 6.35 8.76 17.64
C GLU A 111 6.55 9.71 16.45
N THR A 112 5.71 9.57 15.42
CA THR A 112 5.76 10.42 14.23
C THR A 112 5.35 11.84 14.55
N GLU A 113 4.29 12.03 15.34
CA GLU A 113 3.89 13.35 15.82
C GLU A 113 5.03 14.00 16.63
N MET A 114 5.53 13.33 17.67
CA MET A 114 6.58 13.85 18.54
C MET A 114 7.86 14.17 17.76
N PHE A 115 8.24 13.31 16.81
CA PHE A 115 9.38 13.57 15.95
C PHE A 115 9.18 14.84 15.13
N LEU A 116 8.04 14.98 14.43
CA LEU A 116 7.76 16.13 13.57
C LEU A 116 7.73 17.44 14.37
N GLN A 117 7.16 17.42 15.57
CA GLN A 117 7.17 18.55 16.49
C GLN A 117 8.58 18.94 16.91
N SER A 118 9.42 17.98 17.30
CA SER A 118 10.80 18.25 17.70
C SER A 118 11.65 18.85 16.57
N GLN A 119 11.30 18.55 15.32
CA GLN A 119 12.02 19.04 14.14
C GLN A 119 11.41 20.34 13.57
N GLY A 120 10.32 20.85 14.14
CA GLY A 120 9.60 22.02 13.60
C GLY A 120 9.11 21.82 12.17
N SER A 121 8.59 20.62 11.87
CA SER A 121 8.16 20.26 10.52
C SER A 121 6.80 20.83 10.16
N ASP A 122 6.62 21.30 8.93
CA ASP A 122 5.32 21.76 8.40
C ASP A 122 4.20 20.70 8.50
N TYR A 123 4.54 19.42 8.69
CA TYR A 123 3.57 18.32 8.79
C TYR A 123 3.11 18.02 10.23
N GLU A 124 3.70 18.64 11.26
CA GLU A 124 3.39 18.33 12.67
C GLU A 124 1.89 18.46 13.00
N HIS A 125 1.23 19.42 12.36
CA HIS A 125 -0.15 19.79 12.63
C HIS A 125 -1.16 18.78 12.06
N LEU A 126 -0.73 17.85 11.20
CA LEU A 126 -1.60 16.83 10.59
C LEU A 126 -2.06 15.79 11.62
N PHE A 127 -1.16 15.38 12.53
CA PHE A 127 -1.46 14.39 13.56
C PHE A 127 -2.39 14.92 14.66
N LYS A 128 -2.61 16.24 14.72
CA LYS A 128 -3.59 16.88 15.63
C LYS A 128 -4.99 16.95 15.05
N LYS A 129 -5.18 16.57 13.78
CA LYS A 129 -6.48 16.63 13.09
C LYS A 129 -7.14 15.27 13.13
N GLU A 130 -8.15 15.12 13.99
CA GLU A 130 -8.95 13.88 14.13
C GLU A 130 -9.47 13.38 12.78
N GLU A 131 -10.02 14.26 11.95
CA GLU A 131 -10.50 13.91 10.61
C GLU A 131 -9.38 13.33 9.70
N TRP A 132 -8.14 13.83 9.85
CA TRP A 132 -7.01 13.33 9.07
C TRP A 132 -6.57 11.95 9.56
N LEU A 133 -6.48 11.75 10.89
CA LEU A 133 -6.18 10.46 11.49
C LEU A 133 -7.25 9.40 11.14
N ALA A 134 -8.52 9.76 11.16
CA ALA A 134 -9.63 8.90 10.74
C ALA A 134 -9.48 8.44 9.27
N LYS A 135 -9.04 9.34 8.38
CA LYS A 135 -8.73 8.99 6.97
C LYS A 135 -7.51 8.09 6.86
N LEU A 136 -6.47 8.32 7.66
CA LEU A 136 -5.29 7.45 7.73
C LEU A 136 -5.67 6.05 8.23
N ALA A 137 -6.49 5.94 9.27
CA ALA A 137 -7.02 4.69 9.80
C ALA A 137 -7.76 3.89 8.70
N TYR A 138 -8.68 4.56 8.00
CA TYR A 138 -9.37 3.96 6.87
C TYR A 138 -8.42 3.50 5.76
N LEU A 139 -7.45 4.34 5.39
CA LEU A 139 -6.46 3.99 4.36
C LEU A 139 -5.65 2.76 4.76
N THR A 140 -5.27 2.67 6.02
CA THR A 140 -4.54 1.53 6.56
C THR A 140 -5.36 0.24 6.40
N ASP A 141 -6.63 0.24 6.78
CA ASP A 141 -7.47 -0.95 6.68
C ASP A 141 -7.78 -1.35 5.23
N ILE A 142 -8.21 -0.41 4.39
CA ILE A 142 -8.56 -0.74 2.99
C ILE A 142 -7.34 -1.24 2.22
N PHE A 143 -6.16 -0.65 2.44
CA PHE A 143 -4.93 -1.14 1.82
C PHE A 143 -4.51 -2.52 2.35
N ALA A 144 -4.79 -2.84 3.61
CA ALA A 144 -4.56 -4.20 4.13
C ALA A 144 -5.39 -5.24 3.35
N HIS A 145 -6.69 -4.98 3.16
CA HIS A 145 -7.59 -5.85 2.38
C HIS A 145 -7.14 -6.01 0.92
N LEU A 146 -6.73 -4.91 0.28
CA LEU A 146 -6.28 -4.90 -1.11
C LEU A 146 -4.93 -5.60 -1.29
N ASN A 147 -4.02 -5.42 -0.33
CA ASN A 147 -2.75 -6.14 -0.28
C ASN A 147 -2.99 -7.64 -0.12
N GLU A 148 -3.97 -8.02 0.70
CA GLU A 148 -4.34 -9.42 0.88
C GLU A 148 -4.88 -10.05 -0.38
N LEU A 149 -5.80 -9.37 -1.06
CA LEU A 149 -6.30 -9.79 -2.38
C LEU A 149 -5.13 -9.97 -3.35
N ASN A 150 -4.23 -9.00 -3.43
CA ASN A 150 -3.09 -9.07 -4.33
C ASN A 150 -2.09 -10.18 -3.96
N ARG A 151 -1.88 -10.46 -2.66
CA ARG A 151 -1.07 -11.60 -2.20
C ARG A 151 -1.69 -12.92 -2.63
N LYS A 152 -3.00 -13.09 -2.40
CA LYS A 152 -3.76 -14.29 -2.82
C LYS A 152 -3.70 -14.48 -4.34
N MET A 153 -3.69 -13.39 -5.11
CA MET A 153 -3.57 -13.43 -6.57
C MET A 153 -2.14 -13.70 -7.10
N LYS A 154 -1.09 -13.62 -6.26
CA LYS A 154 0.31 -13.85 -6.65
C LYS A 154 0.88 -15.19 -6.17
N GLY A 155 0.14 -15.97 -5.39
CA GLY A 155 0.61 -17.24 -4.84
C GLY A 155 0.94 -18.28 -5.93
N ARG A 156 1.90 -19.18 -5.65
CA ARG A 156 2.45 -20.17 -6.60
C ARG A 156 1.39 -21.07 -7.29
N ASN A 157 0.17 -21.17 -6.75
CA ASN A 157 -0.92 -21.98 -7.29
C ASN A 157 -2.06 -21.15 -7.93
N SER A 158 -1.88 -19.84 -8.16
CA SER A 158 -2.92 -19.03 -8.80
C SER A 158 -2.91 -19.21 -10.33
N ASN A 159 -3.73 -20.11 -10.84
CA ASN A 159 -4.10 -20.13 -12.27
C ASN A 159 -5.19 -19.06 -12.56
N ILE A 160 -5.57 -18.89 -13.83
CA ILE A 160 -6.52 -17.85 -14.25
C ILE A 160 -7.89 -18.02 -13.58
N LEU A 161 -8.38 -19.27 -13.48
CA LEU A 161 -9.68 -19.61 -12.88
C LEU A 161 -9.70 -19.24 -11.38
N THR A 162 -8.71 -19.71 -10.62
CA THR A 162 -8.60 -19.37 -9.18
C THR A 162 -8.36 -17.89 -8.91
N SER A 163 -7.87 -17.12 -9.89
CA SER A 163 -7.75 -15.66 -9.77
C SER A 163 -9.09 -14.95 -9.99
N SER A 164 -9.94 -15.48 -10.88
CA SER A 164 -11.29 -14.98 -11.13
C SER A 164 -12.16 -15.15 -9.88
N ASP A 165 -12.13 -16.34 -9.27
CA ASP A 165 -12.90 -16.63 -8.05
C ASP A 165 -12.49 -15.72 -6.89
N LYS A 166 -11.20 -15.40 -6.76
CA LYS A 166 -10.68 -14.47 -5.74
C LYS A 166 -11.19 -13.04 -5.95
N ILE A 167 -11.25 -12.59 -7.21
CA ILE A 167 -11.79 -11.27 -7.54
C ILE A 167 -13.29 -11.23 -7.26
N GLU A 168 -14.03 -12.26 -7.67
CA GLU A 168 -15.47 -12.32 -7.44
C GLU A 168 -15.82 -12.42 -5.94
N SER A 169 -15.06 -13.20 -5.17
CA SER A 169 -15.18 -13.22 -3.71
C SER A 169 -14.90 -11.85 -3.09
N PHE A 170 -13.91 -11.12 -3.59
CA PHE A 170 -13.62 -9.77 -3.10
C PHE A 170 -14.71 -8.77 -3.49
N ARG A 171 -15.33 -8.90 -4.67
CA ARG A 171 -16.52 -8.11 -5.04
C ARG A 171 -17.68 -8.34 -4.10
N ALA A 172 -18.00 -9.60 -3.83
CA ALA A 172 -19.07 -9.93 -2.88
C ALA A 172 -18.81 -9.31 -1.49
N LYS A 173 -17.54 -9.30 -1.05
CA LYS A 173 -17.13 -8.58 0.15
C LYS A 173 -17.31 -7.07 0.04
N LEU A 174 -16.91 -6.45 -1.06
CA LEU A 174 -17.09 -5.01 -1.27
C LEU A 174 -18.57 -4.62 -1.20
N GLU A 175 -19.46 -5.39 -1.85
CA GLU A 175 -20.91 -5.13 -1.79
C GLU A 175 -21.46 -5.23 -0.37
N LEU A 176 -21.05 -6.27 0.37
CA LEU A 176 -21.37 -6.40 1.80
C LEU A 176 -20.85 -5.20 2.60
N TRP A 177 -19.59 -4.80 2.39
CA TRP A 177 -18.99 -3.68 3.10
C TRP A 177 -19.66 -2.35 2.78
N ILE A 178 -20.08 -2.13 1.54
CA ILE A 178 -20.86 -0.94 1.16
C ILE A 178 -22.18 -0.91 1.93
N SER A 179 -22.89 -2.04 2.02
CA SER A 179 -24.15 -2.15 2.76
C SER A 179 -23.95 -1.84 4.25
N LEU A 180 -22.96 -2.48 4.88
CA LEU A 180 -22.64 -2.29 6.30
C LEU A 180 -22.22 -0.84 6.58
N ALA A 181 -21.29 -0.29 5.81
CA ALA A 181 -20.79 1.07 6.01
C ALA A 181 -21.88 2.12 5.73
N THR A 182 -22.85 1.85 4.85
CA THR A 182 -24.00 2.76 4.66
C THR A 182 -24.87 2.84 5.91
N ASN A 183 -24.93 1.77 6.70
CA ASN A 183 -25.61 1.72 8.00
C ASN A 183 -24.72 2.15 9.17
N GLY A 184 -23.52 2.67 8.90
CA GLY A 184 -22.55 3.07 9.93
C GLY A 184 -21.78 1.92 10.59
N ASN A 185 -21.93 0.67 10.12
CA ASN A 185 -21.16 -0.47 10.62
C ASN A 185 -19.83 -0.57 9.85
N ASN A 186 -18.71 -0.43 10.58
CA ASN A 186 -17.36 -0.50 10.05
C ASN A 186 -16.56 -1.72 10.57
N GLU A 187 -17.21 -2.83 10.92
CA GLU A 187 -16.57 -4.06 11.46
C GLU A 187 -15.39 -4.60 10.64
N MET A 188 -15.39 -4.34 9.33
CA MET A 188 -14.32 -4.74 8.42
C MET A 188 -13.08 -3.83 8.49
N PHE A 189 -13.18 -2.70 9.18
CA PHE A 189 -12.15 -1.67 9.31
C PHE A 189 -11.85 -1.43 10.80
N PRO A 190 -11.01 -2.28 11.43
CA PRO A 190 -10.75 -2.19 12.87
C PRO A 190 -10.13 -0.86 13.30
N ASN A 191 -9.25 -0.25 12.49
CA ASN A 191 -8.65 1.03 12.82
C ASN A 191 -9.68 2.17 12.71
N VAL A 192 -10.64 2.06 11.79
CA VAL A 192 -11.76 3.02 11.70
C VAL A 192 -12.65 2.96 12.93
N ILE A 193 -12.93 1.76 13.46
CA ILE A 193 -13.70 1.61 14.70
C ILE A 193 -12.96 2.26 15.88
N ALA A 194 -11.64 2.08 15.96
CA ALA A 194 -10.84 2.67 17.02
C ALA A 194 -10.77 4.21 16.94
N ALA A 195 -10.87 4.79 15.74
CA ALA A 195 -10.68 6.21 15.48
C ALA A 195 -11.93 7.11 15.69
N ASP A 196 -13.05 6.55 16.18
CA ASP A 196 -14.33 7.26 16.43
C ASP A 196 -14.71 8.30 15.36
N ILE A 197 -15.02 7.82 14.15
CA ILE A 197 -15.05 8.66 12.97
C ILE A 197 -16.30 9.55 12.85
N GLU A 198 -16.10 10.80 12.41
CA GLU A 198 -17.19 11.72 12.09
C GLU A 198 -18.02 11.27 10.86
N GLN A 199 -19.29 11.71 10.79
CA GLN A 199 -20.23 11.38 9.70
C GLN A 199 -19.69 11.72 8.29
N LYS A 200 -18.92 12.80 8.16
CA LYS A 200 -18.28 13.19 6.88
C LYS A 200 -17.25 12.14 6.41
N VAL A 201 -16.51 11.54 7.34
CA VAL A 201 -15.55 10.46 7.05
C VAL A 201 -16.31 9.18 6.73
N GLN A 202 -17.39 8.89 7.44
CA GLN A 202 -18.29 7.77 7.11
C GLN A 202 -18.81 7.86 5.66
N ALA A 203 -19.32 9.04 5.27
CA ALA A 203 -19.79 9.28 3.91
C ALA A 203 -18.66 9.13 2.87
N LEU A 204 -17.44 9.56 3.20
CA LEU A 204 -16.26 9.39 2.36
C LEU A 204 -15.89 7.91 2.18
N ILE A 205 -15.95 7.10 3.24
CA ILE A 205 -15.72 5.64 3.19
C ILE A 205 -16.71 4.99 2.22
N VAL A 206 -18.01 5.22 2.43
CA VAL A 206 -19.07 4.66 1.57
C VAL A 206 -18.87 5.08 0.11
N LYS A 207 -18.56 6.35 -0.13
CA LYS A 207 -18.27 6.87 -1.47
C LYS A 207 -17.07 6.16 -2.11
N HIS A 208 -15.98 5.98 -1.37
CA HIS A 208 -14.80 5.30 -1.88
C HIS A 208 -15.08 3.83 -2.20
N LEU A 209 -15.77 3.10 -1.32
CA LEU A 209 -16.07 1.68 -1.55
C LEU A 209 -16.93 1.48 -2.81
N LYS A 210 -17.96 2.32 -3.01
CA LYS A 210 -18.79 2.29 -4.23
C LYS A 210 -17.94 2.52 -5.48
N LEU A 211 -17.07 3.52 -5.45
CA LEU A 211 -16.17 3.82 -6.58
C LEU A 211 -15.16 2.69 -6.83
N LEU A 212 -14.64 2.07 -5.76
CA LEU A 212 -13.75 0.92 -5.86
C LEU A 212 -14.45 -0.30 -6.49
N ALA A 213 -15.69 -0.58 -6.09
CA ALA A 213 -16.50 -1.65 -6.68
C ALA A 213 -16.77 -1.39 -8.18
N GLU A 214 -17.18 -0.17 -8.54
CA GLU A 214 -17.39 0.24 -9.93
C GLU A 214 -16.12 0.03 -10.78
N LYS A 215 -14.97 0.54 -10.30
CA LYS A 215 -13.71 0.37 -11.03
C LYS A 215 -13.24 -1.08 -11.06
N MET A 216 -13.52 -1.88 -10.02
CA MET A 216 -13.21 -3.31 -10.04
C MET A 216 -14.03 -4.05 -11.10
N ASN A 217 -15.28 -3.63 -11.35
CA ASN A 217 -16.09 -4.14 -12.46
C ASN A 217 -15.51 -3.76 -13.83
N PHE A 218 -15.05 -2.52 -13.97
CA PHE A 218 -14.42 -2.04 -15.20
C PHE A 218 -13.10 -2.75 -15.53
N TYR A 219 -12.19 -2.89 -14.56
CA TYR A 219 -10.86 -3.46 -14.80
C TYR A 219 -10.83 -4.99 -14.86
N PHE A 220 -11.82 -5.67 -14.27
CA PHE A 220 -11.88 -7.14 -14.23
C PHE A 220 -13.24 -7.68 -14.69
N PRO A 221 -13.75 -7.32 -15.88
CA PRO A 221 -15.11 -7.67 -16.30
C PRO A 221 -15.34 -9.18 -16.16
N LYS A 222 -16.56 -9.56 -15.74
CA LYS A 222 -16.98 -10.97 -15.75
C LYS A 222 -16.78 -11.45 -17.18
N ARG A 223 -15.93 -12.45 -17.38
CA ARG A 223 -15.83 -13.09 -18.69
C ARG A 223 -17.03 -14.02 -18.75
N ASP A 224 -17.89 -13.79 -19.74
CA ASP A 224 -18.87 -14.80 -20.15
C ASP A 224 -18.05 -16.04 -20.53
N LEU A 225 -18.20 -17.10 -19.74
CA LEU A 225 -17.68 -18.43 -20.05
C LEU A 225 -18.66 -19.14 -20.97
#